data_AF-S8BRA7-F1
#
_entry.id   AF-S8BRA7-F1
#
_cell.length_a   1.000
_cell.length_b   1.000
_cell.length_c   1.000
_cell.angle_alpha   90.00
_cell.angle_beta   90.00
_cell.angle_gamma   90.00
#
_symmetry.space_group_name_H-M   'P 1'
#
loop_
_entity.id
_entity.type
_entity.pdbx_description
1 polymer ?
#
loop_
_entity_poly.entity_id
_entity_poly.type
_entity_poly.pdbx_seq_one_letter_code
_entity_poly.pdbx_strand_id
1 'polypeptide(L)'
;MLDYQEWTGGQVASTYHDHYVQTRAKLADLAYNGRFDKALDLIEEEKIPNSWRLRTSEEFENKPPSGWTTLHQAALLPTAEISHVERLISLGAYRNLRTLDTNETAYDIAKRSGKSRDFLAALKPVYKRALDEETIKNFQKGLDEVVNDRVNRLIVEHRFRIPPIEVLLEVPTMHIWSPIPGFYGGFHIKLKEDDTLELESFCRVAGGSGMTHMVQKDGTWKCTESGLY
;
A
#
# COMPACT_ATOMS: atom_id res chain seq x y z
N MET A 1 -11.30 17.51 3.75
CA MET A 1 -10.91 16.08 3.71
C MET A 1 -9.69 16.01 2.82
N LEU A 2 -8.60 15.35 3.22
CA LEU A 2 -7.41 15.25 2.37
C LEU A 2 -7.78 14.46 1.11
N ASP A 3 -7.38 14.92 -0.07
CA ASP A 3 -7.80 14.37 -1.38
C ASP A 3 -6.98 13.12 -1.80
N TYR A 4 -6.31 12.48 -0.85
CA TYR A 4 -5.39 11.37 -1.09
C TYR A 4 -5.52 10.28 -0.04
N GLN A 5 -5.13 9.07 -0.44
CA GLN A 5 -5.02 7.92 0.44
C GLN A 5 -3.56 7.73 0.88
N GLU A 6 -3.31 7.45 2.16
CA GLU A 6 -1.94 7.17 2.64
C GLU A 6 -1.52 5.72 2.37
N TRP A 7 -0.29 5.53 1.92
CA TRP A 7 0.33 4.24 1.69
C TRP A 7 1.20 3.78 2.86
N THR A 8 0.98 2.55 3.32
CA THR A 8 1.71 1.95 4.46
C THR A 8 2.76 0.95 4.01
N GLY A 9 3.81 1.40 3.30
CA GLY A 9 4.85 0.52 2.72
C GLY A 9 5.89 -0.04 3.69
N GLY A 10 5.89 0.39 4.95
CA GLY A 10 6.90 0.03 5.94
C GLY A 10 6.90 -1.43 6.36
N GLN A 11 8.11 -1.96 6.56
CA GLN A 11 8.33 -3.37 6.94
C GLN A 11 9.13 -3.53 8.24
N VAL A 12 10.03 -2.60 8.55
CA VAL A 12 10.92 -2.66 9.72
C VAL A 12 10.34 -1.88 10.89
N ALA A 13 10.27 -2.52 12.06
CA ALA A 13 9.65 -1.98 13.28
C ALA A 13 10.41 -0.77 13.83
N SER A 14 11.74 -0.80 13.87
CA SER A 14 12.58 0.29 14.39
C SER A 14 12.46 1.61 13.60
N THR A 15 11.82 1.57 12.44
CA THR A 15 11.50 2.74 11.62
C THR A 15 10.39 3.60 12.21
N TYR A 16 9.53 3.03 13.05
CA TYR A 16 8.29 3.65 13.53
C TYR A 16 8.26 3.75 15.05
N HIS A 17 7.43 4.67 15.56
CA HIS A 17 7.17 4.79 16.99
C HIS A 17 6.53 3.52 17.56
N ASP A 18 6.92 3.16 18.79
CA ASP A 18 6.49 1.93 19.46
C ASP A 18 4.97 1.73 19.46
N HIS A 19 4.21 2.80 19.72
CA HIS A 19 2.75 2.72 19.70
C HIS A 19 2.21 2.24 18.34
N TYR A 20 2.70 2.79 17.24
CA TYR A 20 2.29 2.38 15.89
C TYR A 20 2.70 0.92 15.58
N VAL A 21 3.89 0.51 16.02
CA VAL A 21 4.36 -0.88 15.89
C VAL A 21 3.46 -1.85 16.67
N GLN A 22 3.14 -1.52 17.91
CA GLN A 22 2.28 -2.31 18.79
C GLN A 22 0.85 -2.40 18.25
N THR A 23 0.32 -1.29 17.72
CA THR A 23 -1.01 -1.27 17.08
C THR A 23 -1.06 -2.19 15.87
N ARG A 24 -0.06 -2.13 14.97
CA ARG A 24 0.03 -3.04 13.81
C ARG A 24 0.20 -4.51 14.22
N ALA A 25 0.97 -4.78 15.28
CA ALA A 25 1.09 -6.11 15.85
C ALA A 25 -0.26 -6.62 16.38
N LYS A 26 -0.96 -5.82 17.20
CA LYS A 26 -2.28 -6.15 17.74
C LYS A 26 -3.29 -6.42 16.62
N LEU A 27 -3.32 -5.59 15.58
CA LEU A 27 -4.19 -5.79 14.42
C LEU A 27 -3.89 -7.13 13.74
N ALA A 28 -2.62 -7.43 13.50
CA ALA A 28 -2.21 -8.70 12.89
C ALA A 28 -2.60 -9.90 13.75
N ASP A 29 -2.48 -9.82 15.08
CA ASP A 29 -2.91 -10.88 16.00
C ASP A 29 -4.43 -11.07 15.99
N LEU A 30 -5.20 -10.00 16.00
CA LEU A 30 -6.66 -10.09 15.91
C LEU A 30 -7.09 -10.76 14.60
N ALA A 31 -6.52 -10.33 13.47
CA ALA A 31 -6.81 -10.88 12.16
C ALA A 31 -6.40 -12.36 12.04
N TYR A 32 -5.19 -12.71 12.49
CA TYR A 32 -4.68 -14.09 12.49
C TYR A 32 -5.54 -15.04 13.34
N ASN A 33 -6.08 -14.57 14.45
CA ASN A 33 -6.97 -15.34 15.33
C ASN A 33 -8.45 -15.24 14.92
N GLY A 34 -8.77 -14.69 13.74
CA GLY A 34 -10.13 -14.61 13.23
C GLY A 34 -11.07 -13.70 14.02
N ARG A 35 -10.54 -12.76 14.82
CA ARG A 35 -11.29 -11.80 15.65
C ARG A 35 -11.65 -10.55 14.85
N PHE A 36 -12.38 -10.73 13.74
CA PHE A 36 -12.58 -9.69 12.74
C PHE A 36 -13.35 -8.48 13.24
N ASP A 37 -14.38 -8.64 14.08
CA ASP A 37 -15.09 -7.48 14.69
C ASP A 37 -14.13 -6.54 15.43
N LYS A 38 -13.27 -7.11 16.29
CA LYS A 38 -12.27 -6.33 17.03
C LYS A 38 -11.20 -5.74 16.12
N ALA A 39 -10.85 -6.43 15.04
CA ALA A 39 -9.91 -5.91 14.05
C ALA A 39 -10.52 -4.71 13.29
N LEU A 40 -11.81 -4.76 12.99
CA LEU A 40 -12.56 -3.67 12.36
C LEU A 40 -12.64 -2.45 13.30
N ASP A 41 -12.96 -2.65 14.57
CA ASP A 41 -12.96 -1.58 15.58
C ASP A 41 -11.60 -0.86 15.62
N LEU A 42 -10.51 -1.65 15.68
CA LEU A 42 -9.15 -1.11 15.71
C LEU A 42 -8.78 -0.40 14.40
N ILE A 43 -9.20 -0.91 13.25
CA ILE A 43 -8.96 -0.27 11.95
C ILE A 43 -9.68 1.08 11.88
N GLU A 44 -10.90 1.18 12.39
CA GLU A 44 -11.67 2.42 12.36
C GLU A 44 -11.08 3.48 13.30
N GLU A 45 -10.65 3.07 14.50
CA GLU A 45 -9.99 3.93 15.48
C GLU A 45 -8.65 4.48 14.95
N GLU A 46 -7.81 3.60 14.43
CA GLU A 46 -6.42 3.90 14.07
C GLU A 46 -6.22 4.25 12.58
N LYS A 47 -7.25 4.03 11.76
CA LYS A 47 -7.27 4.30 10.30
C LYS A 47 -6.18 3.56 9.51
N ILE A 48 -5.98 2.28 9.82
CA ILE A 48 -4.91 1.42 9.24
C ILE A 48 -5.42 0.15 8.52
N PRO A 49 -6.41 0.24 7.60
CA PRO A 49 -7.05 -0.92 6.97
C PRO A 49 -6.08 -1.82 6.20
N ASN A 50 -4.98 -1.26 5.70
CA ASN A 50 -4.00 -1.93 4.84
C ASN A 50 -2.69 -2.27 5.56
N SER A 51 -2.66 -2.18 6.89
CA SER A 51 -1.46 -2.50 7.66
C SER A 51 -1.24 -4.00 7.81
N TRP A 52 0.04 -4.38 7.90
CA TRP A 52 0.51 -5.72 8.25
C TRP A 52 1.49 -5.66 9.43
N ARG A 53 1.85 -6.81 10.02
CA ARG A 53 2.86 -6.85 11.10
C ARG A 53 4.23 -6.37 10.62
N LEU A 54 4.82 -5.40 11.34
CA LEU A 54 6.23 -5.01 11.18
C LEU A 54 7.14 -6.02 11.87
N ARG A 55 8.39 -6.13 11.40
CA ARG A 55 9.41 -7.02 11.97
C ARG A 55 10.59 -6.24 12.52
N THR A 56 11.20 -6.72 13.60
CA THR A 56 12.53 -6.22 13.99
C THR A 56 13.56 -6.63 12.93
N SER A 57 14.72 -5.98 12.92
CA SER A 57 15.79 -6.34 11.98
C SER A 57 16.24 -7.79 12.14
N GLU A 58 16.32 -8.29 13.38
CA GLU A 58 16.68 -9.68 13.70
C GLU A 58 15.61 -10.69 13.24
N GLU A 59 14.32 -10.36 13.43
CA GLU A 59 13.24 -11.21 12.92
C GLU A 59 13.24 -11.26 11.40
N PHE A 60 13.56 -10.15 10.72
CA PHE A 60 13.50 -10.05 9.27
C PHE A 60 14.45 -11.06 8.59
N GLU A 61 15.65 -11.27 9.13
CA GLU A 61 16.64 -12.20 8.60
C GLU A 61 16.15 -13.66 8.66
N ASN A 62 15.36 -14.00 9.68
CA ASN A 62 14.85 -15.36 9.87
C ASN A 62 13.46 -15.58 9.23
N LYS A 63 12.62 -14.54 9.25
CA LYS A 63 11.24 -14.57 8.79
C LYS A 63 10.81 -13.17 8.32
N PRO A 64 11.00 -12.84 7.03
CA PRO A 64 10.54 -11.56 6.50
C PRO A 64 9.02 -11.39 6.70
N PRO A 65 8.51 -10.14 6.74
CA PRO A 65 7.09 -9.87 6.85
C PRO A 65 6.34 -10.51 5.69
N SER A 66 5.21 -11.16 5.98
CA SER A 66 4.37 -11.76 4.94
C SER A 66 3.54 -10.73 4.18
N GLY A 67 3.36 -9.51 4.73
CA GLY A 67 2.51 -8.48 4.13
C GLY A 67 1.01 -8.78 4.24
N TRP A 68 0.62 -9.77 5.04
CA TRP A 68 -0.79 -10.11 5.22
C TRP A 68 -1.52 -9.01 5.99
N THR A 69 -2.52 -8.41 5.34
CA THR A 69 -3.50 -7.52 5.96
C THR A 69 -4.69 -8.30 6.52
N THR A 70 -5.57 -7.62 7.23
CA THR A 70 -6.83 -8.21 7.73
C THR A 70 -7.70 -8.76 6.60
N LEU A 71 -7.67 -8.15 5.40
CA LEU A 71 -8.42 -8.65 4.23
C LEU A 71 -7.91 -10.01 3.74
N HIS A 72 -6.59 -10.22 3.75
CA HIS A 72 -6.00 -11.51 3.39
C HIS A 72 -6.35 -12.60 4.42
N GLN A 73 -6.32 -12.27 5.71
CA GLN A 73 -6.73 -13.20 6.76
C GLN A 73 -8.22 -13.55 6.65
N ALA A 74 -9.08 -12.57 6.34
CA ALA A 74 -10.51 -12.81 6.12
C ALA A 74 -10.77 -13.73 4.92
N ALA A 75 -9.97 -13.60 3.85
CA ALA A 75 -10.03 -14.50 2.71
C ALA A 75 -9.66 -15.95 3.04
N LEU A 76 -8.73 -16.16 3.99
CA LEU A 76 -8.28 -17.49 4.40
C LEU A 76 -9.22 -18.16 5.42
N LEU A 77 -9.56 -17.45 6.49
CA LEU A 77 -10.12 -18.09 7.70
C LEU A 77 -11.63 -18.33 7.59
N PRO A 78 -12.15 -19.47 8.09
CA PRO A 78 -13.57 -19.78 8.03
C PRO A 78 -14.44 -18.88 8.91
N THR A 79 -13.86 -18.22 9.91
CA THR A 79 -14.58 -17.31 10.82
C THR A 79 -14.97 -15.99 10.16
N ALA A 80 -14.44 -15.68 8.98
CA ALA A 80 -14.79 -14.48 8.24
C ALA A 80 -16.13 -14.66 7.49
N GLU A 81 -17.07 -13.79 7.80
CA GLU A 81 -18.31 -13.60 7.03
C GLU A 81 -18.13 -12.54 5.92
N ILE A 82 -19.05 -12.53 4.95
CA ILE A 82 -19.04 -11.55 3.84
C ILE A 82 -19.15 -10.10 4.35
N SER A 83 -19.91 -9.88 5.43
CA SER A 83 -20.07 -8.58 6.09
C SER A 83 -18.73 -7.99 6.56
N HIS A 84 -17.81 -8.83 7.07
CA HIS A 84 -16.48 -8.40 7.46
C HIS A 84 -15.66 -7.92 6.25
N VAL A 85 -15.74 -8.65 5.14
CA VAL A 85 -15.04 -8.30 3.90
C VAL A 85 -15.55 -6.99 3.34
N GLU A 86 -16.87 -6.84 3.23
CA GLU A 86 -17.51 -5.61 2.76
C GLU A 86 -17.16 -4.42 3.66
N ARG A 87 -17.14 -4.63 4.98
CA ARG A 87 -16.75 -3.59 5.93
C ARG A 87 -15.28 -3.20 5.80
N LEU A 88 -14.35 -4.16 5.68
CA LEU A 88 -12.93 -3.88 5.44
C LEU A 88 -12.72 -3.04 4.18
N ILE A 89 -13.39 -3.42 3.09
CA ILE A 89 -13.38 -2.66 1.84
C ILE A 89 -13.94 -1.24 2.04
N SER A 90 -15.06 -1.10 2.77
CA SER A 90 -15.66 0.22 3.04
C SER A 90 -14.73 1.14 3.84
N LEU A 91 -13.85 0.55 4.65
CA LEU A 91 -12.82 1.25 5.42
C LEU A 91 -11.55 1.53 4.59
N GLY A 92 -11.51 1.15 3.31
CA GLY A 92 -10.40 1.43 2.39
C GLY A 92 -9.40 0.28 2.23
N ALA A 93 -9.75 -0.96 2.59
CA ALA A 93 -8.91 -2.11 2.30
C ALA A 93 -8.78 -2.35 0.78
N TYR A 94 -7.54 -2.51 0.30
CA TYR A 94 -7.25 -2.71 -1.12
C TYR A 94 -7.44 -4.17 -1.53
N ARG A 95 -8.10 -4.39 -2.67
CA ARG A 95 -8.37 -5.72 -3.24
C ARG A 95 -7.21 -6.28 -4.06
N ASN A 96 -6.44 -5.43 -4.74
CA ASN A 96 -5.26 -5.76 -5.52
C ASN A 96 -3.97 -5.70 -4.71
N LEU A 97 -4.02 -5.34 -3.42
CA LEU A 97 -2.85 -5.48 -2.58
C LEU A 97 -2.48 -6.96 -2.51
N ARG A 98 -1.24 -7.25 -2.91
CA ARG A 98 -0.66 -8.59 -2.84
C ARG A 98 0.16 -8.77 -1.58
N THR A 99 0.14 -9.96 -1.01
CA THR A 99 1.07 -10.38 0.03
C THR A 99 2.53 -10.25 -0.44
N LEU A 100 3.46 -10.09 0.51
CA LEU A 100 4.89 -10.00 0.23
C LEU A 100 5.52 -11.38 0.00
N ASP A 101 4.98 -12.42 0.64
CA ASP A 101 5.56 -13.77 0.64
C ASP A 101 5.05 -14.66 -0.49
N THR A 102 3.75 -14.59 -0.80
CA THR A 102 3.13 -15.44 -1.84
C THR A 102 2.70 -14.68 -3.09
N ASN A 103 2.75 -13.34 -3.06
CA ASN A 103 2.30 -12.48 -4.15
C ASN A 103 0.82 -12.70 -4.53
N GLU A 104 0.00 -13.17 -3.59
CA GLU A 104 -1.43 -13.45 -3.76
C GLU A 104 -2.26 -12.24 -3.30
N THR A 105 -3.35 -11.96 -4.01
CA THR A 105 -4.41 -11.05 -3.51
C THR A 105 -5.33 -11.78 -2.53
N ALA A 106 -6.15 -11.03 -1.78
CA ALA A 106 -7.22 -11.64 -0.99
C ALA A 106 -8.20 -12.48 -1.84
N TYR A 107 -8.45 -12.09 -3.09
CA TYR A 107 -9.26 -12.88 -4.02
C TYR A 107 -8.63 -14.24 -4.34
N ASP A 108 -7.33 -14.27 -4.62
CA ASP A 108 -6.59 -15.50 -4.93
C ASP A 108 -6.63 -16.47 -3.74
N ILE A 109 -6.39 -15.95 -2.53
CA ILE A 109 -6.47 -16.71 -1.27
C ILE A 109 -7.89 -17.26 -1.07
N ALA A 110 -8.93 -16.43 -1.23
CA ALA A 110 -10.31 -16.86 -1.05
C ALA A 110 -10.71 -17.96 -2.05
N LYS A 111 -10.25 -17.84 -3.29
CA LYS A 111 -10.50 -18.84 -4.35
C LYS A 111 -9.86 -20.18 -4.00
N ARG A 112 -8.60 -20.17 -3.56
CA ARG A 112 -7.88 -21.38 -3.14
C ARG A 112 -8.48 -22.01 -1.87
N SER A 113 -9.00 -21.20 -0.97
CA SER A 113 -9.67 -21.64 0.26
C SER A 113 -11.12 -22.10 0.05
N GLY A 114 -11.64 -22.09 -1.19
CA GLY A 114 -12.98 -22.58 -1.51
C GLY A 114 -14.12 -21.70 -0.97
N LYS A 115 -13.90 -20.39 -0.84
CA LYS A 115 -14.95 -19.44 -0.40
C LYS A 115 -16.10 -19.38 -1.41
N SER A 116 -17.29 -19.00 -0.93
CA SER A 116 -18.50 -18.92 -1.75
C SER A 116 -18.36 -17.92 -2.89
N ARG A 117 -19.20 -18.07 -3.92
CA ARG A 117 -19.22 -17.16 -5.08
C ARG A 117 -19.41 -15.70 -4.68
N ASP A 118 -20.29 -15.43 -3.72
CA ASP A 118 -20.56 -14.06 -3.27
C ASP A 118 -19.37 -13.46 -2.52
N PHE A 119 -18.67 -14.28 -1.74
CA PHE A 119 -17.44 -13.88 -1.05
C PHE A 119 -16.33 -13.53 -2.07
N LEU A 120 -16.19 -14.33 -3.13
CA LEU A 120 -15.27 -14.05 -4.24
C LEU A 120 -15.68 -12.79 -5.00
N ALA A 121 -16.98 -12.57 -5.23
CA ALA A 121 -17.47 -11.37 -5.90
C ALA A 121 -17.14 -10.10 -5.12
N ALA A 122 -17.26 -10.12 -3.79
CA ALA A 122 -16.91 -9.00 -2.93
C ALA A 122 -15.41 -8.64 -3.00
N LEU A 123 -14.53 -9.65 -3.11
CA LEU A 123 -13.07 -9.50 -3.17
C LEU A 123 -12.51 -9.24 -4.57
N LYS A 124 -13.29 -9.47 -5.63
CA LYS A 124 -12.79 -9.33 -7.00
C LYS A 124 -12.20 -7.93 -7.22
N PRO A 125 -10.95 -7.82 -7.69
CA PRO A 125 -10.33 -6.55 -8.05
C PRO A 125 -11.23 -5.62 -8.88
N VAL A 126 -11.23 -4.32 -8.53
CA VAL A 126 -11.98 -3.29 -9.25
C VAL A 126 -11.09 -2.09 -9.51
N TYR A 127 -10.72 -1.87 -10.77
CA TYR A 127 -10.07 -0.63 -11.17
C TYR A 127 -11.12 0.45 -11.44
N LYS A 128 -10.87 1.66 -10.93
CA LYS A 128 -11.65 2.86 -11.19
C LYS A 128 -11.25 3.54 -12.50
N ARG A 129 -10.04 3.27 -13.00
CA ARG A 129 -9.57 3.66 -14.33
C ARG A 129 -8.97 2.44 -15.03
N ALA A 130 -9.40 2.19 -16.25
CA ALA A 130 -8.90 1.07 -17.04
C ALA A 130 -7.60 1.47 -17.74
N LEU A 131 -6.54 0.71 -17.51
CA LEU A 131 -5.30 0.75 -18.25
C LEU A 131 -5.00 -0.68 -18.74
N ASP A 132 -4.32 -0.81 -19.86
CA ASP A 132 -3.81 -2.10 -20.31
C ASP A 132 -2.63 -2.57 -19.43
N GLU A 133 -2.35 -3.87 -19.46
CA GLU A 133 -1.32 -4.48 -18.61
C GLU A 133 0.09 -3.96 -18.90
N GLU A 134 0.40 -3.56 -20.13
CA GLU A 134 1.70 -3.04 -20.52
C GLU A 134 1.91 -1.65 -19.91
N THR A 135 0.91 -0.77 -20.02
CA THR A 135 0.91 0.55 -19.38
C THR A 135 1.07 0.45 -17.86
N ILE A 136 0.37 -0.49 -17.20
CA ILE A 136 0.51 -0.70 -15.74
C ILE A 136 1.95 -1.08 -15.37
N LYS A 137 2.56 -2.02 -16.11
CA LYS A 137 3.95 -2.44 -15.90
C LYS A 137 4.94 -1.31 -16.13
N ASN A 138 4.72 -0.53 -17.18
CA ASN A 138 5.56 0.61 -17.54
C ASN A 138 5.49 1.73 -16.50
N PHE A 139 4.29 2.04 -16.00
CA PHE A 139 4.13 2.97 -14.88
C PHE A 139 4.79 2.48 -13.60
N GLN A 140 4.66 1.19 -13.28
CA GLN A 140 5.33 0.62 -12.11
C GLN A 140 6.85 0.80 -12.22
N LYS A 141 7.42 0.45 -13.38
CA LYS A 141 8.84 0.63 -13.66
C LYS A 141 9.28 2.09 -13.49
N GLY A 142 8.60 3.03 -14.14
CA GLY A 142 8.95 4.45 -14.06
C GLY A 142 8.79 5.03 -12.65
N LEU A 143 7.76 4.60 -11.90
CA LEU A 143 7.59 4.93 -10.49
C LEU A 143 8.77 4.44 -9.65
N ASP A 144 9.15 3.16 -9.82
CA ASP A 144 10.28 2.58 -9.10
C ASP A 144 11.59 3.30 -9.42
N GLU A 145 11.84 3.62 -10.69
CA GLU A 145 13.03 4.36 -11.10
C GLU A 145 13.11 5.76 -10.47
N VAL A 146 12.03 6.55 -10.54
CA VAL A 146 11.99 7.91 -9.95
C VAL A 146 12.18 7.87 -8.44
N VAL A 147 11.49 6.97 -7.74
CA VAL A 147 11.61 6.88 -6.28
C VAL A 147 13.02 6.41 -5.89
N ASN A 148 13.60 5.46 -6.60
CA ASN A 148 14.95 4.99 -6.30
C ASN A 148 16.01 6.05 -6.62
N ASP A 149 15.90 6.77 -7.73
CA ASP A 149 16.80 7.88 -8.05
C ASP A 149 16.85 8.92 -6.91
N ARG A 150 15.70 9.21 -6.32
CA ARG A 150 15.55 10.21 -5.24
C ARG A 150 15.95 9.69 -3.86
N VAL A 151 15.55 8.47 -3.49
CA VAL A 151 15.60 7.98 -2.10
C VAL A 151 15.98 6.51 -1.93
N ASN A 152 16.66 5.88 -2.92
CA ASN A 152 17.03 4.45 -2.87
C ASN A 152 17.68 4.03 -1.53
N ARG A 153 18.57 4.85 -0.96
CA ARG A 153 19.20 4.56 0.34
C ARG A 153 18.17 4.30 1.43
N LEU A 154 17.12 5.13 1.51
CA LEU A 154 16.05 5.01 2.52
C LEU A 154 15.11 3.83 2.21
N ILE A 155 14.83 3.58 0.93
CA ILE A 155 14.05 2.40 0.51
C ILE A 155 14.73 1.11 0.96
N VAL A 156 16.04 1.00 0.73
CA VAL A 156 16.85 -0.15 1.11
C VAL A 156 16.97 -0.26 2.63
N GLU A 157 17.27 0.85 3.32
CA GLU A 157 17.44 0.91 4.78
C GLU A 157 16.17 0.50 5.54
N HIS A 158 15.03 1.05 5.15
CA HIS A 158 13.74 0.80 5.82
C HIS A 158 12.94 -0.36 5.24
N ARG A 159 13.49 -1.05 4.22
CA ARG A 159 12.82 -2.11 3.44
C ARG A 159 11.42 -1.65 2.99
N PHE A 160 11.33 -0.41 2.53
CA PHE A 160 10.05 0.20 2.23
C PHE A 160 9.52 -0.32 0.88
N ARG A 161 8.27 -0.79 0.86
CA ARG A 161 7.61 -1.19 -0.39
C ARG A 161 7.01 0.03 -1.06
N ILE A 162 7.38 0.31 -2.30
CA ILE A 162 6.74 1.33 -3.15
C ILE A 162 5.30 0.86 -3.47
N PRO A 163 4.29 1.74 -3.46
CA PRO A 163 2.91 1.34 -3.75
C PRO A 163 2.79 0.79 -5.17
N PRO A 164 2.12 -0.36 -5.36
CA PRO A 164 1.86 -0.89 -6.69
C PRO A 164 0.84 -0.03 -7.44
N ILE A 165 1.01 0.13 -8.76
CA ILE A 165 0.07 0.90 -9.61
C ILE A 165 -1.35 0.33 -9.55
N GLU A 166 -1.52 -0.98 -9.42
CA GLU A 166 -2.82 -1.62 -9.29
C GLU A 166 -3.60 -1.14 -8.06
N VAL A 167 -2.90 -0.79 -6.96
CA VAL A 167 -3.52 -0.17 -5.79
C VAL A 167 -3.93 1.26 -6.08
N LEU A 168 -3.11 2.05 -6.80
CA LEU A 168 -3.48 3.39 -7.22
C LEU A 168 -4.77 3.39 -8.06
N LEU A 169 -4.92 2.40 -8.96
CA LEU A 169 -6.09 2.25 -9.81
C LEU A 169 -7.38 1.89 -9.06
N GLU A 170 -7.29 1.42 -7.81
CA GLU A 170 -8.47 1.21 -6.96
C GLU A 170 -8.95 2.48 -6.25
N VAL A 171 -8.04 3.43 -6.02
CA VAL A 171 -8.32 4.64 -5.24
C VAL A 171 -9.16 5.61 -6.08
N PRO A 172 -10.35 6.04 -5.61
CA PRO A 172 -11.23 6.92 -6.38
C PRO A 172 -10.57 8.23 -6.84
N THR A 173 -9.70 8.81 -6.02
CA THR A 173 -9.01 10.07 -6.33
C THR A 173 -7.81 9.89 -7.24
N MET A 174 -7.41 8.65 -7.53
CA MET A 174 -6.18 8.34 -8.28
C MET A 174 -4.95 9.00 -7.66
N HIS A 175 -4.95 9.19 -6.34
CA HIS A 175 -3.93 9.95 -5.63
C HIS A 175 -3.56 9.26 -4.32
N ILE A 176 -2.29 8.86 -4.24
CA ILE A 176 -1.70 8.26 -3.04
C ILE A 176 -0.61 9.17 -2.49
N TRP A 177 -0.61 9.34 -1.17
CA TRP A 177 0.53 9.86 -0.43
C TRP A 177 1.37 8.71 0.09
N SER A 178 2.65 8.67 -0.29
CA SER A 178 3.61 7.66 0.15
C SER A 178 4.69 8.31 1.03
N PRO A 179 4.51 8.35 2.36
CA PRO A 179 5.51 8.87 3.27
C PRO A 179 6.73 7.95 3.30
N ILE A 180 7.91 8.49 3.03
CA ILE A 180 9.16 7.72 3.05
C ILE A 180 9.86 7.94 4.40
N PRO A 181 10.04 6.89 5.22
CA PRO A 181 10.72 7.03 6.49
C PRO A 181 12.15 7.57 6.32
N GLY A 182 12.58 8.44 7.23
CA GLY A 182 13.87 9.11 7.17
C GLY A 182 13.97 10.24 6.11
N PHE A 183 12.98 10.38 5.22
CA PHE A 183 12.99 11.43 4.20
C PHE A 183 12.41 12.77 4.69
N TYR A 184 11.71 12.78 5.84
CA TYR A 184 10.98 13.94 6.37
C TYR A 184 10.00 14.54 5.34
N GLY A 185 9.34 13.63 4.62
CA GLY A 185 8.51 13.90 3.45
C GLY A 185 8.12 12.61 2.76
N GLY A 186 7.92 12.67 1.44
CA GLY A 186 7.44 11.53 0.67
C GLY A 186 7.07 11.92 -0.75
N PHE A 187 6.20 11.10 -1.36
CA PHE A 187 5.73 11.28 -2.73
C PHE A 187 4.21 11.36 -2.77
N HIS A 188 3.70 12.41 -3.40
CA HIS A 188 2.37 12.42 -3.97
C HIS A 188 2.43 11.72 -5.33
N ILE A 189 1.68 10.63 -5.46
CA ILE A 189 1.63 9.78 -6.64
C ILE A 189 0.23 9.92 -7.23
N LYS A 190 0.12 10.54 -8.41
CA LYS A 190 -1.17 10.89 -9.00
C LYS A 190 -1.26 10.45 -10.45
N LEU A 191 -2.29 9.68 -10.80
CA LEU A 191 -2.61 9.36 -12.20
C LEU A 191 -3.53 10.45 -12.78
N LYS A 192 -3.00 11.22 -13.72
CA LYS A 192 -3.67 12.34 -14.38
C LYS A 192 -4.68 11.83 -15.42
N GLU A 193 -5.57 12.72 -15.87
CA GLU A 193 -6.66 12.36 -16.81
C GLU A 193 -6.17 12.00 -18.21
N ASP A 194 -5.00 12.49 -18.60
CA ASP A 194 -4.32 12.15 -19.87
C ASP A 194 -3.54 10.83 -19.78
N ASP A 195 -3.76 10.06 -18.69
CA ASP A 195 -3.04 8.84 -18.36
C ASP A 195 -1.52 9.07 -18.36
N THR A 196 -1.08 10.07 -17.61
CA THR A 196 0.31 10.26 -17.20
C THR A 196 0.41 10.14 -15.68
N LEU A 197 1.54 9.65 -15.16
CA LEU A 197 1.75 9.49 -13.73
C LEU A 197 2.67 10.61 -13.22
N GLU A 198 2.10 11.47 -12.38
CA GLU A 198 2.78 12.58 -11.74
C GLU A 198 3.30 12.16 -10.37
N LEU A 199 4.58 12.45 -10.11
CA LEU A 199 5.28 12.14 -8.88
C LEU A 199 5.85 13.44 -8.30
N GLU A 200 5.14 14.02 -7.36
CA GLU A 200 5.61 15.20 -6.63
C GLU A 200 6.26 14.73 -5.33
N SER A 201 7.56 14.96 -5.22
CA SER A 201 8.34 14.69 -4.01
C SER A 201 8.60 15.98 -3.26
N PHE A 202 8.39 15.97 -1.95
CA PHE A 202 8.80 17.08 -1.08
C PHE A 202 9.52 16.56 0.16
N CYS A 203 10.50 17.33 0.63
CA CYS A 203 11.20 17.13 1.91
C CYS A 203 11.15 18.45 2.68
N ARG A 204 10.83 18.41 3.98
CA ARG A 204 10.67 19.61 4.84
C ARG A 204 11.97 20.15 5.43
N VAL A 205 13.12 19.55 5.13
CA VAL A 205 14.43 19.91 5.70
C VAL A 205 15.17 20.88 4.77
N ALA A 206 15.99 21.77 5.34
CA ALA A 206 16.88 22.70 4.64
C ALA A 206 16.18 23.63 3.60
N GLY A 207 15.19 24.40 4.05
CA GLY A 207 14.40 25.31 3.20
C GLY A 207 13.18 24.64 2.55
N GLY A 208 13.25 23.33 2.37
CA GLY A 208 12.25 22.56 1.65
C GLY A 208 12.72 22.36 0.22
N SER A 209 12.66 21.13 -0.28
CA SER A 209 12.98 20.86 -1.69
C SER A 209 11.83 20.08 -2.30
N GLY A 210 11.39 20.55 -3.48
CA GLY A 210 10.33 19.97 -4.28
C GLY A 210 10.87 19.51 -5.62
N MET A 211 10.48 18.32 -6.07
CA MET A 211 10.68 17.92 -7.46
C MET A 211 9.46 17.17 -7.97
N THR A 212 9.02 17.54 -9.16
CA THR A 212 7.91 16.90 -9.87
C THR A 212 8.46 16.15 -11.06
N HIS A 213 8.11 14.87 -11.14
CA HIS A 213 8.43 14.01 -12.28
C HIS A 213 7.15 13.57 -12.97
N MET A 214 7.23 13.41 -14.28
CA MET A 214 6.13 12.88 -15.08
C MET A 214 6.58 11.59 -15.78
N VAL A 215 5.88 10.49 -15.51
CA VAL A 215 6.07 9.20 -16.16
C VAL A 215 5.01 9.01 -17.25
N GLN A 216 5.46 8.66 -18.45
CA GLN A 216 4.64 8.40 -19.62
C GLN A 216 4.19 6.93 -19.68
N LYS A 217 3.22 6.62 -20.56
CA LYS A 217 2.67 5.24 -20.72
C LYS A 217 3.72 4.20 -21.12
N ASP A 218 4.78 4.62 -21.79
CA ASP A 218 5.90 3.76 -22.16
C ASP A 218 6.94 3.57 -21.02
N GLY A 219 6.68 4.19 -19.86
CA GLY A 219 7.51 4.10 -18.67
C GLY A 219 8.69 5.08 -18.66
N THR A 220 8.88 5.85 -19.74
CA THR A 220 9.88 6.93 -19.74
C THR A 220 9.43 8.06 -18.82
N TRP A 221 10.38 8.74 -18.19
CA TRP A 221 10.09 9.82 -17.27
C TRP A 221 11.04 10.99 -17.42
N LYS A 222 10.59 12.16 -16.99
CA LYS A 222 11.40 13.39 -16.92
C LYS A 222 11.04 14.19 -15.68
N CYS A 223 12.03 14.90 -15.14
CA CYS A 223 11.78 15.96 -14.16
C CYS A 223 11.20 17.18 -14.90
N THR A 224 10.03 17.65 -14.47
CA THR A 224 9.34 18.80 -15.07
C THR A 224 9.49 20.05 -14.24
N GLU A 225 9.65 19.92 -12.93
CA GLU A 225 9.85 21.03 -12.01
C GLU A 225 10.83 20.64 -10.90
N SER A 226 11.71 21.56 -10.53
CA SER A 226 12.63 21.39 -9.41
C SER A 226 12.87 22.73 -8.72
N GLY A 227 12.74 22.79 -7.40
CA GLY A 227 12.97 24.02 -6.65
C GLY A 227 13.28 23.80 -5.18
N LEU A 228 13.84 24.85 -4.57
CA LEU A 228 13.85 25.03 -3.13
C LEU A 228 12.61 25.85 -2.77
N TYR A 229 11.88 25.45 -1.73
CA TYR A 229 10.81 26.24 -1.13
C TYR A 229 11.39 27.30 -0.18
#